data_AF-A0A537GAF1-F1
#
_entry.id   AF-A0A537GAF1-F1
#
_cell.length_a   1.000
_cell.length_b   1.000
_cell.length_c   1.000
_cell.angle_alpha   90.00
_cell.angle_beta   90.00
_cell.angle_gamma   90.00
#
_symmetry.space_group_name_H-M   'P 1'
#
loop_
_entity.id
_entity.type
_entity.pdbx_description
1 polymer ?
#
loop_
_entity_poly.entity_id
_entity_poly.type
_entity_poly.pdbx_seq_one_letter_code
_entity_poly.pdbx_strand_id
1 'polypeptide(L)'
;MYRTGSSNEENQDILSRVVSSPTILFSIILVIVYVLLSFVAQDFLNPVYSAPLVFQESLVQCNPCILMQPGWPWIPWTIVTSIFLHAGPLHLASNIFFLLIFGYV
;
A
#
# COMPACT_ATOMS: atom_id res chain seq x y z
N MET A 1 37.36 24.17 -8.91
CA MET A 1 36.32 24.22 -7.85
C MET A 1 35.12 23.42 -8.34
N TYR A 2 34.94 22.21 -7.82
CA TYR A 2 33.90 21.28 -8.26
C TYR A 2 32.55 21.69 -7.65
N ARG A 3 31.55 21.91 -8.52
CA ARG A 3 30.17 22.27 -8.17
C ARG A 3 29.42 21.01 -7.71
N THR A 4 29.76 20.52 -6.52
CA THR A 4 29.09 19.35 -5.90
C THR A 4 28.00 19.72 -4.89
N GLY A 5 27.88 21.00 -4.52
CA GLY A 5 26.84 21.47 -3.58
C GLY A 5 25.42 21.53 -4.18
N SER A 6 25.30 21.91 -5.46
CA SER A 6 24.01 22.22 -6.08
C SER A 6 23.06 21.02 -6.19
N SER A 7 23.57 19.83 -6.54
CA SER A 7 22.72 18.64 -6.69
C SER A 7 22.31 18.04 -5.35
N ASN A 8 23.15 18.21 -4.32
CA ASN A 8 22.86 17.66 -3.00
C ASN A 8 21.79 18.50 -2.29
N GLU A 9 21.86 19.83 -2.41
CA GLU A 9 20.84 20.75 -1.89
C GLU A 9 19.49 20.54 -2.59
N GLU A 10 19.46 20.39 -3.92
CA GLU A 10 18.24 20.08 -4.68
C GLU A 10 17.59 18.76 -4.24
N ASN A 11 18.38 17.72 -4.01
CA ASN A 11 17.87 16.44 -3.50
C ASN A 11 17.28 16.58 -2.09
N GLN A 12 17.90 17.38 -1.22
CA GLN A 12 17.37 17.63 0.14
C GLN A 12 16.03 18.37 0.09
N ASP A 13 15.89 19.35 -0.79
CA ASP A 13 14.64 20.10 -0.98
C ASP A 13 13.51 19.20 -1.51
N ILE A 14 13.80 18.32 -2.47
CA ILE A 14 12.82 17.37 -2.99
C ILE A 14 12.37 16.39 -1.90
N LEU A 15 13.32 15.83 -1.15
CA LEU A 15 13.01 14.91 -0.05
C LEU A 15 12.20 15.59 1.05
N SER A 16 12.52 16.84 1.40
CA SER A 16 11.76 17.63 2.37
C SER A 16 10.30 17.79 1.92
N ARG A 17 10.07 18.11 0.63
CA ARG A 17 8.72 18.25 0.07
C ARG A 17 7.96 16.92 0.03
N VAL A 18 8.63 15.83 -0.34
CA VAL A 18 8.06 14.47 -0.35
C VAL A 18 7.63 14.03 1.05
N VAL A 19 8.48 14.22 2.05
CA VAL A 19 8.18 13.82 3.45
C VAL A 19 7.15 14.75 4.09
N SER A 20 7.06 16.01 3.65
CA SER A 20 6.05 16.94 4.14
C SER A 20 4.62 16.65 3.66
N SER A 21 4.46 15.85 2.59
CA SER A 21 3.17 15.57 1.99
C SER A 21 2.62 14.21 2.44
N PRO A 22 1.53 14.17 3.24
CA PRO A 22 0.95 12.92 3.70
C PRO A 22 0.52 12.01 2.53
N THR A 23 0.00 12.58 1.46
CA THR A 23 -0.46 11.86 0.27
C THR A 23 0.65 11.19 -0.51
N ILE A 24 1.79 11.86 -0.67
CA ILE A 24 2.96 11.26 -1.32
C ILE A 24 3.48 10.10 -0.48
N LEU A 25 3.56 10.27 0.85
CA LEU A 25 3.96 9.20 1.76
C LEU A 25 3.01 7.99 1.69
N PHE A 26 1.70 8.21 1.76
CA PHE A 26 0.72 7.13 1.61
C PHE A 26 0.82 6.44 0.25
N SER A 27 1.02 7.19 -0.83
CA SER A 27 1.20 6.62 -2.17
C SER A 27 2.45 5.73 -2.26
N ILE A 28 3.57 6.16 -1.69
CA ILE A 28 4.81 5.37 -1.62
C ILE A 28 4.59 4.08 -0.81
N ILE A 29 3.94 4.20 0.36
CA ILE A 29 3.63 3.05 1.22
C ILE A 29 2.76 2.03 0.45
N LEU A 30 1.75 2.49 -0.27
CA LEU A 30 0.88 1.64 -1.08
C LEU A 30 1.65 0.86 -2.14
N VAL A 31 2.58 1.52 -2.85
CA VAL A 31 3.44 0.85 -3.85
C VAL A 31 4.34 -0.19 -3.18
N ILE A 32 4.97 0.13 -2.04
CA ILE A 32 5.85 -0.79 -1.33
C ILE A 32 5.08 -2.04 -0.88
N VAL A 33 3.91 -1.84 -0.23
CA VAL A 33 3.05 -2.94 0.23
C VAL A 33 2.64 -3.82 -0.94
N TYR A 34 2.26 -3.22 -2.07
CA TYR A 34 1.86 -3.95 -3.26
C TYR A 34 2.99 -4.83 -3.82
N VAL A 35 4.20 -4.30 -3.94
CA VAL A 35 5.36 -5.03 -4.47
C VAL A 35 5.73 -6.18 -3.54
N LEU A 36 5.77 -5.96 -2.23
CA LEU A 36 6.05 -7.00 -1.25
C LEU A 36 5.00 -8.11 -1.28
N LEU A 37 3.72 -7.75 -1.36
CA LEU A 37 2.65 -8.73 -1.43
C LEU A 37 2.67 -9.51 -2.75
N SER A 38 2.95 -8.85 -3.88
CA SER A 38 3.10 -9.51 -5.17
C SER A 38 4.27 -10.48 -5.21
N PHE A 39 5.37 -10.13 -4.53
CA PHE A 39 6.50 -11.03 -4.34
C PHE A 39 6.10 -12.25 -3.49
N VAL A 40 5.38 -12.07 -2.39
CA VAL A 40 4.92 -13.21 -1.56
C VAL A 40 3.91 -14.09 -2.31
N ALA A 41 2.99 -13.48 -3.05
CA ALA A 41 1.94 -14.16 -3.80
C ALA A 41 2.44 -14.84 -5.08
N GLN A 42 3.65 -14.49 -5.56
CA GLN A 42 4.18 -14.88 -6.86
C GLN A 42 3.24 -14.53 -8.03
N ASP A 43 2.37 -13.53 -7.82
CA ASP A 43 1.37 -13.06 -8.77
C ASP A 43 1.24 -11.55 -8.63
N PHE A 44 1.53 -10.85 -9.72
CA PHE A 44 1.48 -9.39 -9.79
C PHE A 44 0.11 -8.88 -10.23
N LEU A 45 -0.77 -9.74 -10.77
CA LEU A 45 -2.10 -9.35 -11.21
C LEU A 45 -3.11 -9.48 -10.07
N ASN A 46 -2.99 -10.53 -9.25
CA ASN A 46 -3.92 -10.81 -8.16
C ASN A 46 -3.21 -11.12 -6.82
N PRO A 47 -2.34 -10.23 -6.32
CA PRO A 47 -1.47 -10.54 -5.18
C PRO A 47 -2.24 -10.89 -3.91
N VAL A 48 -3.38 -10.25 -3.66
CA VAL A 48 -4.21 -10.53 -2.47
C VAL A 48 -4.84 -11.92 -2.52
N TYR A 49 -5.30 -12.36 -3.69
CA TYR A 49 -6.00 -13.64 -3.85
C TYR A 49 -5.06 -14.84 -4.05
N SER A 50 -3.85 -14.57 -4.55
CA SER A 50 -2.82 -15.59 -4.77
C SER A 50 -1.86 -15.74 -3.59
N ALA A 51 -1.91 -14.82 -2.60
CA ALA A 51 -1.14 -14.94 -1.37
C ALA A 51 -1.53 -16.19 -0.56
N PRO A 52 -0.60 -16.77 0.23
CA PRO A 52 -0.93 -17.90 1.09
C PRO A 52 -2.09 -17.57 2.05
N LEU A 53 -2.91 -18.57 2.38
CA LEU A 53 -4.09 -18.41 3.24
C LEU A 53 -3.77 -17.70 4.56
N VAL A 54 -2.62 -17.97 5.17
CA VAL A 54 -2.18 -17.30 6.41
C VAL A 54 -2.14 -15.77 6.26
N PHE A 55 -1.69 -15.27 5.12
CA PHE A 55 -1.67 -13.83 4.82
C PHE A 55 -3.06 -13.30 4.53
N GLN A 56 -3.87 -14.04 3.77
CA GLN A 56 -5.24 -13.64 3.46
C GLN A 56 -6.10 -13.49 4.72
N GLU A 57 -6.00 -14.45 5.64
CA GLU A 57 -6.75 -14.45 6.91
C GLU A 57 -6.23 -13.36 7.87
N SER A 58 -4.93 -13.10 7.88
CA SER A 58 -4.32 -12.13 8.80
C SER A 58 -4.48 -10.67 8.35
N LEU A 59 -4.54 -10.43 7.03
CA LEU A 59 -4.45 -9.09 6.45
C LEU A 59 -5.74 -8.58 5.78
N VAL A 60 -6.62 -9.45 5.25
CA VAL A 60 -7.82 -8.99 4.51
C VAL A 60 -9.10 -9.70 4.95
N GLN A 61 -9.02 -10.82 5.67
CA GLN A 61 -10.17 -11.68 5.96
C GLN A 61 -11.00 -11.94 4.69
N CYS A 62 -10.34 -12.37 3.62
CA CYS A 62 -10.95 -12.59 2.31
C CYS A 62 -11.96 -13.73 2.26
N ASN A 63 -12.01 -14.60 3.28
CA ASN A 63 -12.78 -15.84 3.20
C ASN A 63 -14.21 -15.64 3.73
N PRO A 64 -15.22 -15.55 2.84
CA PRO A 64 -16.61 -15.34 3.25
C PRO A 64 -17.16 -16.52 4.06
N CYS A 65 -16.60 -17.72 3.86
CA CYS A 65 -17.01 -18.92 4.61
C CYS A 65 -16.60 -18.83 6.08
N ILE A 66 -15.50 -18.12 6.37
CA ILE A 66 -14.98 -17.89 7.72
C ILE A 66 -15.69 -16.71 8.39
N LEU A 67 -15.98 -15.64 7.63
CA LEU A 67 -16.74 -14.48 8.13
C LEU A 67 -18.20 -14.83 8.54
N MET A 68 -18.78 -15.87 7.95
CA MET A 68 -20.11 -16.37 8.33
C MET A 68 -20.09 -17.38 9.48
N GLN A 69 -18.92 -17.73 10.01
CA GLN A 69 -18.81 -18.70 11.10
C GLN A 69 -19.19 -18.04 12.43
N PRO A 70 -20.22 -18.54 13.15
CA PRO A 70 -20.62 -17.97 14.42
C PRO A 70 -19.47 -18.06 15.44
N GLY A 71 -19.04 -16.91 15.95
CA GLY A 71 -17.93 -16.81 16.91
C GLY A 71 -16.57 -16.46 16.32
N TRP A 72 -16.48 -16.16 15.00
CA TRP A 72 -15.21 -15.67 14.46
C TRP A 72 -14.87 -14.28 15.03
N PRO A 73 -13.67 -14.08 15.60
CA PRO A 73 -13.28 -12.79 16.12
C PRO A 73 -13.16 -11.80 14.97
N TRP A 74 -13.91 -10.70 15.04
CA TRP A 74 -13.65 -9.53 14.22
C TRP A 74 -12.27 -9.02 14.59
N ILE A 75 -11.37 -9.00 13.62
CA ILE A 75 -9.98 -8.63 13.82
C ILE A 75 -9.85 -7.14 13.47
N PRO A 76 -9.67 -6.21 14.43
CA PRO A 76 -9.79 -4.79 14.12
C PRO A 76 -8.70 -4.29 13.13
N TRP A 77 -7.53 -4.92 13.14
CA TRP A 77 -6.43 -4.54 12.26
C TRP A 77 -6.63 -4.92 10.79
N THR A 78 -7.58 -5.82 10.47
CA THR A 78 -7.89 -6.16 9.06
C THR A 78 -8.59 -5.01 8.36
N ILE A 79 -9.36 -4.18 9.09
CA ILE A 79 -9.92 -2.94 8.56
C ILE A 79 -8.78 -1.99 8.16
N VAL A 80 -7.80 -1.81 9.04
CA VAL A 80 -6.66 -0.91 8.80
C VAL A 80 -5.81 -1.42 7.64
N THR A 81 -5.49 -2.71 7.62
CA THR A 81 -4.63 -3.31 6.60
C THR A 81 -5.33 -3.42 5.24
N SER A 82 -6.66 -3.59 5.20
CA SER A 82 -7.44 -3.59 3.95
C SER A 82 -7.32 -2.29 3.15
N ILE A 83 -7.07 -1.15 3.79
CA ILE A 83 -6.83 0.14 3.13
C ILE A 83 -5.58 0.10 2.24
N PHE A 84 -4.59 -0.71 2.63
CA PHE A 84 -3.31 -0.80 1.94
C PHE A 84 -3.26 -1.91 0.89
N LEU A 85 -4.21 -2.84 0.92
CA LEU A 85 -4.16 -4.09 0.14
C LEU A 85 -4.99 -3.95 -1.12
N HIS A 86 -4.35 -4.21 -2.27
CA HIS A 86 -4.94 -3.98 -3.57
C HIS A 86 -5.01 -5.28 -4.35
N ALA A 87 -6.22 -5.58 -4.84
CA ALA A 87 -6.50 -6.77 -5.63
C ALA A 87 -5.70 -6.85 -6.94
N GLY A 88 -5.21 -5.72 -7.46
CA GLY A 88 -4.39 -5.70 -8.67
C GLY A 88 -3.84 -4.31 -9.00
N PRO A 89 -3.06 -4.19 -10.10
CA PRO A 89 -2.31 -2.98 -10.41
C PRO A 89 -3.22 -1.80 -10.75
N LEU A 90 -4.35 -2.08 -11.42
CA LEU A 90 -5.32 -1.06 -11.81
C LEU A 90 -6.04 -0.48 -10.58
N HIS A 91 -6.37 -1.34 -9.60
CA HIS A 91 -6.97 -0.89 -8.34
C HIS A 91 -5.98 -0.01 -7.55
N LEU A 92 -4.69 -0.42 -7.48
CA LEU A 92 -3.63 0.40 -6.89
C LEU A 92 -3.48 1.75 -7.58
N ALA A 93 -3.41 1.76 -8.91
CA ALA A 93 -3.21 2.97 -9.70
C ALA A 93 -4.35 3.97 -9.50
N SER A 94 -5.61 3.50 -9.48
CA SER A 94 -6.77 4.36 -9.23
C SER A 94 -6.77 4.96 -7.82
N ASN A 95 -6.35 4.21 -6.80
CA ASN A 95 -6.26 4.73 -5.42
C ASN A 95 -5.13 5.73 -5.23
N ILE A 96 -3.95 5.48 -5.83
CA ILE A 96 -2.86 6.46 -5.84
C ILE A 96 -3.28 7.73 -6.59
N PHE A 97 -3.92 7.59 -7.76
CA PHE A 97 -4.43 8.74 -8.52
C PHE A 97 -5.43 9.56 -7.70
N PHE A 98 -6.35 8.90 -7.00
CA PHE A 98 -7.30 9.57 -6.12
C PHE A 98 -6.61 10.29 -4.95
N LEU A 99 -5.66 9.63 -4.27
CA LEU A 99 -4.89 10.23 -3.19
C LEU A 99 -4.08 11.45 -3.64
N LEU A 100 -3.44 11.38 -4.80
CA LEU A 100 -2.63 12.49 -5.32
C LEU A 100 -3.49 13.70 -5.76
N ILE A 101 -4.72 13.48 -6.22
CA ILE A 101 -5.64 14.57 -6.61
C ILE A 101 -6.41 15.14 -5.42
N PHE A 102 -6.92 14.28 -4.53
CA PHE A 102 -7.90 14.67 -3.51
C PHE A 102 -7.36 14.68 -2.08
N GLY A 103 -6.21 14.05 -1.80
CA GLY A 103 -5.68 14.01 -0.44
C GLY A 103 -4.88 15.25 -0.03
N TYR A 104 -4.89 16.31 -0.84
CA TYR A 104 -4.39 17.63 -0.45
C TYR A 104 -5.40 18.26 0.53
N VAL A 105 -5.27 17.94 1.82
CA VAL A 105 -5.98 18.59 2.94
C VAL A 105 -4.97 19.20 3.88
#